data_AF-A0A7V9G068-F1
#
_entry.id   AF-A0A7V9G068-F1
#
_cell.length_a   1.000
_cell.length_b   1.000
_cell.length_c   1.000
_cell.angle_alpha   90.00
_cell.angle_beta   90.00
_cell.angle_gamma   90.00
#
_symmetry.space_group_name_H-M   'P 1'
#
loop_
_entity.id
_entity.type
_entity.pdbx_description
1 polymer ?
#
loop_
_entity_poly.entity_id
_entity_poly.type
_entity_poly.pdbx_seq_one_letter_code
_entity_poly.pdbx_strand_id
1 'polypeptide(L)' 'MSDSGHEAAAVPGEKSQFDVVSNGELVFSKQREGRFPEEQEIVAALAS' A
#
# COMPACT_ATOMS: atom_id res chain seq x y z
N MET A 1 7.93 -9.15 11.68
CA MET A 1 8.76 -8.86 10.49
C MET A 1 8.22 -9.69 9.35
N SER A 2 7.85 -9.07 8.23
CA SER A 2 7.50 -9.80 7.01
C SER A 2 8.76 -10.37 6.35
N ASP A 3 8.58 -11.30 5.41
CA ASP A 3 9.66 -11.87 4.59
C ASP A 3 10.47 -10.81 3.83
N SER A 4 9.85 -9.66 3.53
CA SER A 4 10.47 -8.53 2.84
C SER A 4 11.29 -7.59 3.75
N GLY A 5 11.37 -7.83 5.06
CA GLY A 5 12.07 -6.94 6.00
C GLY A 5 11.35 -5.61 6.29
N HIS A 6 10.14 -5.43 5.77
CA HIS A 6 9.31 -4.25 6.02
C HIS A 6 8.42 -4.46 7.24
N GLU A 7 8.16 -3.40 7.99
CA GLU A 7 7.09 -3.38 8.99
C GLU A 7 5.82 -2.87 8.31
N ALA A 8 4.75 -3.67 8.38
CA ALA A 8 3.46 -3.33 7.79
C ALA A 8 2.35 -3.63 8.79
N ALA A 9 1.37 -2.73 8.86
CA ALA A 9 0.19 -2.89 9.68
C ALA A 9 -1.05 -2.47 8.89
N ALA A 10 -2.15 -3.20 9.07
CA ALA A 10 -3.45 -2.79 8.54
C ALA A 10 -4.11 -1.82 9.52
N VAL A 11 -4.42 -0.61 9.03
CA VAL A 11 -5.14 0.41 9.80
C VAL A 11 -6.55 0.53 9.22
N PRO A 12 -7.62 0.52 10.05
CA PRO A 12 -8.97 0.76 9.56
C PRO A 12 -9.06 2.11 8.86
N GLY A 13 -9.56 2.10 7.62
CA GLY A 13 -9.87 3.30 6.84
C GLY A 13 -11.38 3.50 6.66
N GLU A 14 -11.73 4.41 5.76
CA GLU A 14 -13.10 4.69 5.36
C GLU A 14 -13.70 3.59 4.48
N LYS A 15 -15.00 3.73 4.19
CA LYS A 15 -15.74 2.77 3.37
C LYS A 15 -15.06 2.51 2.02
N SER A 16 -14.79 1.24 1.76
CA SER A 16 -14.18 0.75 0.51
C SER A 16 -12.77 1.31 0.23
N GLN A 17 -12.12 1.93 1.22
CA GLN A 17 -10.77 2.44 1.11
C GLN A 17 -9.74 1.29 1.10
N PHE A 18 -8.74 1.44 0.25
CA PHE A 18 -7.53 0.64 0.28
C PHE A 18 -6.41 1.54 -0.20
N ASP A 19 -5.63 2.03 0.75
CA ASP A 19 -4.50 2.91 0.50
C ASP A 19 -3.25 2.24 1.06
N VAL A 20 -2.16 2.34 0.30
CA VAL A 20 -0.85 1.88 0.74
C VAL A 20 0.01 3.12 0.95
N VAL A 21 0.54 3.26 2.16
CA VAL A 21 1.38 4.39 2.57
C VAL A 21 2.73 3.85 3.01
N SER A 22 3.81 4.42 2.49
CA SER A 22 5.19 4.08 2.85
C SER A 22 5.92 5.35 3.29
N ASN A 23 6.55 5.33 4.46
CA ASN A 23 7.30 6.49 4.99
C ASN A 23 6.51 7.82 5.00
N GLY A 24 5.19 7.75 5.19
CA GLY A 24 4.29 8.92 5.16
C GLY A 24 3.85 9.36 3.77
N GLU A 25 4.31 8.69 2.72
CA GLU A 25 3.93 8.96 1.32
C GLU A 25 2.89 7.95 0.83
N LEU A 26 1.85 8.45 0.15
CA LEU A 26 0.83 7.62 -0.48
C LEU A 26 1.40 6.98 -1.75
N VAL A 27 1.65 5.67 -1.71
CA VAL A 27 2.20 4.93 -2.85
C VAL A 27 1.11 4.29 -3.72
N PHE A 28 -0.07 4.01 -3.17
CA PHE A 28 -1.22 3.53 -3.92
C PHE A 28 -2.53 3.95 -3.27
N SER A 29 -3.56 4.25 -4.07
CA SER A 29 -4.94 4.42 -3.58
C SER A 29 -5.95 3.79 -4.52
N LYS A 30 -6.75 2.88 -3.99
CA LYS A 30 -7.86 2.26 -4.73
C LYS A 30 -8.91 3.28 -5.17
N GLN A 31 -9.15 4.33 -4.37
CA GLN A 31 -10.15 5.34 -4.75
C GLN A 31 -9.68 6.15 -5.96
N ARG A 32 -8.37 6.38 -6.09
CA ARG A 32 -7.76 7.07 -7.23
C ARG A 32 -7.68 6.17 -8.47
N GLU A 33 -7.23 4.94 -8.30
CA GLU A 33 -6.98 4.01 -9.42
C GLU A 33 -8.24 3.25 -9.86
N GLY A 34 -9.29 3.22 -9.04
CA GLY A 34 -10.53 2.48 -9.32
C GLY A 34 -10.39 0.96 -9.28
N ARG A 35 -9.24 0.45 -8.81
CA ARG A 35 -8.93 -0.98 -8.71
C ARG A 35 -8.08 -1.27 -7.47
N PHE A 36 -7.96 -2.55 -7.14
CA PHE A 36 -6.95 -2.99 -6.17
C PHE A 36 -5.56 -3.02 -6.82
N PRO A 37 -4.49 -2.93 -6.02
CA PRO A 37 -3.16 -3.05 -6.57
C PRO A 37 -2.81 -4.51 -6.88
N GLU A 38 -1.95 -4.69 -7.86
CA GLU A 38 -1.13 -5.88 -8.06
C GLU A 38 -0.01 -5.93 -7.01
N GLU A 39 0.52 -7.11 -6.74
CA GLU A 39 1.59 -7.25 -5.74
C GLU A 39 2.87 -6.52 -6.18
N GLN A 40 3.21 -6.65 -7.47
CA GLN A 40 4.48 -6.14 -8.01
C GLN A 40 4.53 -4.61 -8.05
N GLU A 41 3.40 -3.91 -8.19
CA GLU A 41 3.40 -2.44 -8.15
C GLU A 41 3.76 -1.92 -6.76
N ILE A 42 3.28 -2.59 -5.70
CA ILE A 42 3.61 -2.21 -4.33
C ILE A 42 5.07 -2.53 -4.03
N VAL A 43 5.57 -3.71 -4.41
CA VAL A 43 6.98 -4.06 -4.22
C VAL A 43 7.91 -3.09 -4.96
N ALA A 44 7.58 -2.70 -6.20
CA ALA A 44 8.36 -1.73 -6.96
C ALA A 44 8.36 -0.34 -6.31
N ALA A 45 7.23 0.09 -5.74
CA ALA A 45 7.12 1.36 -5.04
C ALA A 45 7.88 1.39 -3.70
N LEU A 46 8.17 0.23 -3.10
CA LEU A 46 8.91 0.10 -1.84
C LEU A 46 10.43 -0.04 -2.02
N ALA A 47 10.92 -0.24 -3.26
CA ALA A 47 12.33 -0.46 -3.54
C ALA A 47 13.18 0.83 -3.63
N SER A 48 12.62 2.00 -3.32
CA SER A 48 13.28 3.31 -3.32
C SER A 48 13.91 3.66 -1.97
#